data_AF-A0A5R8PCN8-F1
#
_entry.id   AF-A0A5R8PCN8-F1
#
_cell.length_a   1.000
_cell.length_b   1.000
_cell.length_c   1.000
_cell.angle_alpha   90.00
_cell.angle_beta   90.00
_cell.angle_gamma   90.00
#
_symmetry.space_group_name_H-M   'P 1'
#
loop_
_entity.id
_entity.type
_entity.pdbx_description
1 polymer ?
#
loop_
_entity_poly.entity_id
_entity_poly.type
_entity_poly.pdbx_seq_one_letter_code
_entity_poly.pdbx_strand_id
1 'polypeptide(L)'
;MVRLVRHDGHGGVSVLEQDLRTAYPSGGDAVLAGAFSAVADPVARVRCFGTLSDGTQVRTHAVIDRHRRGVVLFQRSTTTLPTGDVRVVATSAERVPMHVAATLPPAAAGDAGRMVGFTPRVRGEQMPQQWNREPDGRLPVDERIRKLLRLPRGAEGQLVIETRVDEQPAAPGRYLSWIDVAPGRYGSGRYLVEVRNDDTIVLPADLPTLASTIAARIGVGRVKERTR
;
A
#
# COMPACT_ATOMS: atom_id res chain seq x y z
N MET A 1 2.52 -21.68 6.67
CA MET A 1 2.56 -20.59 7.68
C MET A 1 3.98 -20.58 8.21
N VAL A 2 4.76 -19.53 7.91
CA VAL A 2 6.19 -19.47 8.27
C VAL A 2 6.30 -18.67 9.58
N ARG A 3 6.63 -19.35 10.67
CA ARG A 3 6.84 -18.74 11.99
C ARG A 3 8.35 -18.60 12.20
N LEU A 4 8.82 -17.36 12.32
CA LEU A 4 10.22 -17.04 12.59
C LEU A 4 10.30 -16.43 13.99
N VAL A 5 10.80 -17.20 14.94
CA VAL A 5 11.07 -16.73 16.31
C VAL A 5 12.55 -16.36 16.37
N ARG A 6 12.87 -15.15 16.84
CA ARG A 6 14.26 -14.71 17.03
C ARG A 6 14.76 -15.16 18.40
N HIS A 7 15.96 -15.72 18.45
CA HIS A 7 16.72 -15.93 19.68
C HIS A 7 17.68 -14.75 19.88
N ASP A 8 17.61 -14.09 21.04
CA ASP A 8 18.50 -12.99 21.40
C ASP A 8 19.87 -13.51 21.85
N GLY A 9 20.96 -12.95 21.29
CA GLY A 9 22.33 -13.22 21.73
C GLY A 9 23.37 -12.98 20.63
N HIS A 10 24.49 -12.35 20.97
CA HIS A 10 25.55 -11.83 20.08
C HIS A 10 26.37 -12.85 19.26
N GLY A 11 25.75 -13.96 18.82
CA GLY A 11 26.22 -14.87 17.77
C GLY A 11 25.16 -15.17 16.69
N GLY A 12 24.08 -14.38 16.64
CA GLY A 12 22.78 -14.77 16.12
C GLY A 12 22.59 -14.88 14.60
N VAL A 13 23.55 -14.47 13.75
CA VAL A 13 23.38 -14.62 12.29
C VAL A 13 23.61 -16.08 11.87
N SER A 14 24.66 -16.74 12.38
CA SER A 14 24.96 -18.12 11.95
C SER A 14 23.98 -19.15 12.53
N VAL A 15 23.50 -18.94 13.76
CA VAL A 15 22.49 -19.81 14.39
C VAL A 15 21.13 -19.66 13.70
N LEU A 16 20.69 -18.41 13.42
CA LEU A 16 19.46 -18.18 12.67
C LEU A 16 19.55 -18.72 11.24
N GLU A 17 20.68 -18.55 10.56
CA GLU A 17 20.91 -19.15 9.24
C GLU A 17 20.85 -20.68 9.29
N GLN A 18 21.40 -21.29 10.34
CA GLN A 18 21.38 -22.74 10.50
C GLN A 18 19.97 -23.27 10.83
N ASP A 19 19.23 -22.58 11.69
CA ASP A 19 17.83 -22.88 12.00
C ASP A 19 16.95 -22.73 10.76
N LEU A 20 17.17 -21.66 9.98
CA LEU A 20 16.50 -21.42 8.70
C LEU A 20 16.83 -22.49 7.67
N ARG A 21 18.11 -22.88 7.53
CA ARG A 21 18.52 -23.95 6.61
C ARG A 21 17.95 -25.31 7.03
N THR A 22 17.80 -25.54 8.33
CA THR A 22 17.19 -26.78 8.85
C THR A 22 15.69 -26.81 8.59
N ALA A 23 15.00 -25.69 8.85
CA ALA A 23 13.57 -25.56 8.63
C ALA A 23 13.20 -25.48 7.14
N TYR A 24 14.07 -24.89 6.32
CA TYR A 24 13.89 -24.65 4.89
C TYR A 24 15.17 -25.06 4.12
N PRO A 25 15.41 -26.36 3.95
CA PRO A 25 16.58 -26.84 3.22
C PRO A 25 16.55 -26.33 1.77
N SER A 26 17.72 -25.96 1.25
CA SER A 26 17.87 -25.52 -0.14
C SER A 26 17.30 -26.57 -1.10
N GLY A 27 16.34 -26.17 -1.94
CA GLY A 27 15.65 -27.06 -2.86
C GLY A 27 14.52 -27.90 -2.26
N GLY A 28 14.24 -27.79 -0.96
CA GLY A 28 13.18 -28.53 -0.28
C GLY A 28 11.76 -28.06 -0.61
N ASP A 29 11.60 -26.80 -1.05
CA ASP A 29 10.33 -26.24 -1.54
C ASP A 29 10.59 -25.32 -2.74
N ALA A 30 10.26 -25.81 -3.94
CA ALA A 30 10.45 -25.08 -5.19
C ALA A 30 9.58 -23.81 -5.28
N VAL A 31 8.40 -23.80 -4.65
CA VAL A 31 7.50 -22.64 -4.64
C VAL A 31 8.09 -21.55 -3.76
N LEU A 32 8.56 -21.92 -2.57
CA LEU A 32 9.19 -20.98 -1.64
C LEU A 32 10.52 -20.43 -2.19
N ALA A 33 11.35 -21.29 -2.78
CA ALA A 33 12.59 -20.88 -3.44
C ALA A 33 12.30 -19.90 -4.60
N GLY A 34 11.28 -20.21 -5.43
CA GLY A 34 10.82 -19.32 -6.49
C GLY A 34 10.32 -17.97 -5.97
N ALA A 35 9.63 -17.96 -4.83
CA ALA A 35 9.15 -16.73 -4.20
C ALA A 35 10.31 -15.84 -3.73
N PHE A 36 11.31 -16.39 -3.05
CA PHE A 36 12.48 -15.62 -2.62
C PHE A 36 13.33 -15.13 -3.80
N SER A 37 13.45 -15.94 -4.86
CA SER A 37 14.10 -15.49 -6.10
C SER A 37 13.40 -14.29 -6.72
N ALA A 38 12.05 -14.29 -6.77
CA ALA A 38 11.29 -13.14 -7.27
C ALA A 38 11.42 -11.88 -6.40
N VAL A 39 11.59 -12.05 -5.07
CA VAL A 39 11.85 -10.94 -4.14
C VAL A 39 13.25 -10.35 -4.31
N ALA A 40 14.24 -11.19 -4.61
CA ALA A 40 15.63 -10.76 -4.81
C ALA A 40 15.82 -9.95 -6.11
N ASP A 41 15.02 -10.23 -7.14
CA ASP A 41 15.16 -9.63 -8.46
C ASP A 41 13.79 -9.17 -9.04
N PRO A 42 13.17 -8.13 -8.47
CA PRO A 42 11.88 -7.64 -8.92
C PRO A 42 12.02 -6.65 -10.08
N VAL A 43 11.08 -6.70 -11.03
CA VAL A 43 10.88 -5.62 -12.03
C VAL A 43 9.89 -4.57 -11.53
N ALA A 44 9.03 -4.93 -10.56
CA ALA A 44 8.16 -4.00 -9.87
C ALA A 44 7.97 -4.39 -8.40
N ARG A 45 7.73 -3.38 -7.56
CA ARG A 45 7.60 -3.51 -6.11
C ARG A 45 6.49 -2.62 -5.57
N VAL A 46 5.69 -3.16 -4.65
CA VAL A 46 4.69 -2.42 -3.90
C VAL A 46 4.96 -2.63 -2.41
N ARG A 47 5.21 -1.54 -1.69
CA ARG A 47 5.33 -1.55 -0.23
C ARG A 47 4.10 -0.87 0.35
N CYS A 48 3.43 -1.48 1.31
CA CYS A 48 2.34 -0.87 2.05
C CYS A 48 2.66 -0.95 3.54
N PHE A 49 2.55 0.16 4.24
CA PHE A 49 2.72 0.21 5.68
C PHE A 49 1.67 1.13 6.29
N GLY A 50 1.27 0.85 7.53
CA GLY A 50 0.33 1.69 8.25
C GLY A 50 -0.02 1.15 9.62
N THR A 51 -0.93 1.84 10.29
CA THR A 51 -1.30 1.60 11.67
C THR A 51 -2.83 1.69 11.82
N LEU A 52 -3.40 0.79 12.62
CA LEU A 52 -4.80 0.81 13.03
C LEU A 52 -4.94 1.57 14.37
N SER A 53 -6.16 2.01 14.70
CA SER A 53 -6.45 2.73 15.95
C SER A 53 -6.14 1.92 17.22
N ASP A 54 -6.08 0.59 17.14
CA ASP A 54 -5.67 -0.30 18.23
C ASP A 54 -4.14 -0.45 18.37
N GLY A 55 -3.35 0.26 17.55
CA GLY A 55 -1.90 0.20 17.54
C GLY A 55 -1.31 -0.94 16.70
N THR A 56 -2.15 -1.76 16.04
CA THR A 56 -1.68 -2.79 15.10
C THR A 56 -1.01 -2.14 13.90
N GLN A 57 0.20 -2.55 13.61
CA GLN A 57 0.94 -2.18 12.41
C GLN A 57 0.74 -3.21 11.31
N VAL A 58 0.47 -2.73 10.10
CA VAL A 58 0.30 -3.52 8.87
C VAL A 58 1.53 -3.26 8.02
N ARG A 59 2.21 -4.32 7.55
CA ARG A 59 3.35 -4.22 6.64
C ARG A 59 3.19 -5.22 5.51
N THR A 60 3.23 -4.75 4.29
CA THR A 60 3.16 -5.55 3.07
C THR A 60 4.33 -5.21 2.17
N HIS A 61 4.98 -6.23 1.64
CA HIS A 61 5.98 -6.11 0.60
C HIS A 61 5.60 -7.07 -0.52
N ALA A 62 5.21 -6.52 -1.66
CA ALA A 62 4.84 -7.28 -2.83
C ALA A 62 5.79 -6.98 -3.98
N VAL A 63 6.05 -7.99 -4.80
CA VAL A 63 6.94 -7.90 -5.95
C VAL A 63 6.34 -8.60 -7.15
N ILE A 64 6.78 -8.16 -8.32
CA ILE A 64 6.58 -8.85 -9.60
C ILE A 64 7.96 -9.00 -10.22
N ASP A 65 8.30 -10.19 -10.68
CA ASP A 65 9.55 -10.46 -11.38
C ASP A 65 9.39 -10.42 -12.92
N ARG A 66 10.52 -10.57 -13.62
CA ARG A 66 10.60 -10.61 -15.09
C ARG A 66 9.77 -11.74 -15.73
N HIS A 67 9.46 -12.80 -14.99
CA HIS A 67 8.66 -13.94 -15.43
C HIS A 67 7.17 -13.80 -15.08
N ARG A 68 6.74 -12.60 -14.65
CA ARG A 68 5.36 -12.31 -14.21
C ARG A 68 4.90 -13.15 -13.03
N ARG A 69 5.84 -13.65 -12.22
CA ARG A 69 5.53 -14.25 -10.91
C ARG A 69 5.33 -13.13 -9.91
N GLY A 70 4.26 -13.23 -9.14
CA GLY A 70 3.92 -12.31 -8.06
C GLY A 70 4.22 -12.93 -6.72
N VAL A 71 4.77 -12.16 -5.79
CA VAL A 71 4.93 -12.57 -4.39
C VAL A 71 4.42 -11.47 -3.49
N VAL A 72 3.64 -11.82 -2.48
CA VAL A 72 3.18 -10.89 -1.44
C VAL A 72 3.62 -11.41 -0.08
N LEU A 73 4.46 -10.62 0.59
CA LEU A 73 4.87 -10.80 1.97
C LEU A 73 4.02 -9.88 2.83
N PHE A 74 3.41 -10.41 3.88
CA PHE A 74 2.51 -9.66 4.75
C PHE A 74 2.74 -9.99 6.22
N GLN A 75 2.78 -8.95 7.06
CA GLN A 75 2.91 -9.05 8.51
C GLN A 75 1.94 -8.10 9.20
N ARG A 76 1.32 -8.58 10.29
CA ARG A 76 0.71 -7.74 11.33
C ARG A 76 1.53 -7.86 12.60
N SER A 77 1.85 -6.73 13.20
CA SER A 77 2.58 -6.66 14.46
C SER A 77 1.93 -5.63 15.38
N THR A 78 2.16 -5.73 16.67
CA THR A 78 1.78 -4.67 17.62
C THR A 78 3.05 -4.06 18.21
N THR A 79 2.91 -2.96 18.94
CA THR A 79 4.04 -2.38 19.71
C THR A 79 4.60 -3.36 20.75
N THR A 80 3.73 -4.22 21.30
CA THR A 80 4.09 -5.24 22.30
C THR A 80 4.61 -6.55 21.69
N LEU A 81 4.28 -6.82 20.43
CA LEU A 81 4.74 -7.99 19.67
C LEU A 81 5.28 -7.51 18.31
N PRO A 82 6.50 -6.94 18.27
CA PRO A 82 7.08 -6.36 17.07
C PRO A 82 7.45 -7.41 16.01
N THR A 83 7.58 -8.68 16.43
CA THR A 83 7.91 -9.83 15.60
C THR A 83 6.66 -10.71 15.42
N GLY A 84 5.85 -10.41 14.40
CA GLY A 84 4.72 -11.25 13.99
C GLY A 84 5.08 -12.24 12.87
N ASP A 85 4.23 -13.23 12.64
CA ASP A 85 4.39 -14.16 11.51
C ASP A 85 4.36 -13.42 10.18
N VAL A 86 5.27 -13.80 9.28
CA VAL A 86 5.27 -13.33 7.89
C VAL A 86 4.52 -14.35 7.04
N ARG A 87 3.43 -13.90 6.43
CA ARG A 87 2.70 -14.69 5.43
C ARG A 87 3.32 -14.43 4.07
N VAL A 88 3.66 -15.51 3.37
CA VAL A 88 4.16 -15.47 1.99
C VAL A 88 3.07 -16.02 1.07
N VAL A 89 2.70 -15.26 0.05
CA VAL A 89 1.74 -15.67 -0.99
C VAL A 89 2.44 -15.62 -2.33
N ALA A 90 2.69 -16.78 -2.94
CA ALA A 90 3.09 -16.90 -4.33
C ALA A 90 1.85 -16.86 -5.22
N THR A 91 1.88 -16.04 -6.28
CA THR A 91 0.72 -15.75 -7.13
C THR A 91 1.17 -15.28 -8.52
N SER A 92 0.23 -14.90 -9.40
CA SER A 92 0.57 -14.27 -10.69
C SER A 92 0.66 -12.74 -10.56
N ALA A 93 1.39 -12.09 -11.46
CA ALA A 93 1.53 -10.63 -11.51
C ALA A 93 0.18 -9.89 -11.47
N GLU A 94 -0.84 -10.43 -12.12
CA GLU A 94 -2.18 -9.83 -12.25
C GLU A 94 -2.96 -9.87 -10.92
N ARG A 95 -2.63 -10.82 -10.03
CA ARG A 95 -3.30 -10.98 -8.73
C ARG A 95 -2.61 -10.20 -7.61
N VAL A 96 -1.37 -9.74 -7.80
CA VAL A 96 -0.62 -8.96 -6.82
C VAL A 96 -1.42 -7.75 -6.30
N PRO A 97 -2.03 -6.89 -7.15
CA PRO A 97 -2.77 -5.72 -6.66
C PRO A 97 -3.92 -6.09 -5.71
N MET A 98 -4.64 -7.17 -6.03
CA MET A 98 -5.73 -7.68 -5.21
C MET A 98 -5.24 -8.19 -3.86
N HIS A 99 -4.15 -8.96 -3.84
CA HIS A 99 -3.57 -9.46 -2.60
C HIS A 99 -3.03 -8.33 -1.73
N VAL A 100 -2.39 -7.30 -2.31
CA VAL A 100 -1.96 -6.11 -1.57
C VAL A 100 -3.16 -5.37 -0.98
N ALA A 101 -4.23 -5.15 -1.74
CA ALA A 101 -5.43 -4.49 -1.22
C ALA A 101 -6.05 -5.28 -0.06
N ALA A 102 -6.02 -6.61 -0.11
CA ALA A 102 -6.56 -7.50 0.91
C ALA A 102 -5.72 -7.60 2.20
N THR A 103 -4.49 -7.05 2.23
CA THR A 103 -3.69 -7.02 3.47
C THR A 103 -4.15 -5.93 4.44
N LEU A 104 -4.75 -4.87 3.89
CA LEU A 104 -5.32 -3.77 4.66
C LEU A 104 -6.58 -4.21 5.42
N PRO A 105 -6.98 -3.47 6.46
CA PRO A 105 -8.26 -3.70 7.13
C PRO A 105 -9.42 -3.66 6.13
N PRO A 106 -10.49 -4.46 6.31
CA PRO A 106 -11.71 -4.28 5.54
C PRO A 106 -12.29 -2.88 5.77
N ALA A 107 -12.59 -2.17 4.69
CA ALA A 107 -13.22 -0.85 4.74
C ALA A 107 -14.07 -0.64 3.48
N ALA A 108 -15.23 -0.01 3.64
CA ALA A 108 -16.03 0.47 2.52
C ALA A 108 -15.37 1.72 1.90
N ALA A 109 -15.73 2.03 0.66
CA ALA A 109 -15.34 3.30 0.05
C ALA A 109 -15.89 4.48 0.86
N GLY A 110 -15.10 5.55 0.95
CA GLY A 110 -15.49 6.79 1.61
C GLY A 110 -16.73 7.47 1.02
N ASP A 111 -17.60 8.02 1.85
CA ASP A 111 -18.88 8.62 1.40
C ASP A 111 -18.77 10.10 0.96
N ALA A 112 -17.71 10.82 1.35
CA ALA A 112 -17.50 12.25 1.00
C ALA A 112 -17.26 12.55 -0.49
N GLY A 113 -17.22 11.52 -1.35
CA GLY A 113 -16.99 11.64 -2.78
C GLY A 113 -15.53 11.93 -3.16
N ARG A 114 -15.25 11.91 -4.47
CA ARG A 114 -13.94 12.26 -5.03
C ARG A 114 -13.73 13.77 -4.95
N MET A 115 -12.53 14.19 -4.54
CA MET A 115 -12.14 15.61 -4.47
C MET A 115 -10.76 15.81 -5.10
N VAL A 116 -10.57 16.96 -5.75
CA VAL A 116 -9.28 17.40 -6.27
C VAL A 116 -9.13 18.87 -5.88
N GLY A 117 -8.10 19.19 -5.12
CA GLY A 117 -7.85 20.54 -4.63
C GLY A 117 -6.39 20.93 -4.83
N PHE A 118 -6.13 22.24 -4.85
CA PHE A 118 -4.79 22.78 -5.05
C PHE A 118 -3.98 22.64 -3.76
N THR A 119 -2.86 21.92 -3.82
CA THR A 119 -2.07 21.45 -2.68
C THR A 119 -1.62 22.59 -1.75
N PRO A 120 -1.07 23.71 -2.24
CA PRO A 120 -0.75 24.85 -1.36
C PRO A 120 -1.96 25.36 -0.55
N ARG A 121 -3.16 25.37 -1.13
CA ARG A 121 -4.37 25.76 -0.39
C ARG A 121 -4.83 24.68 0.56
N VAL A 122 -4.83 23.41 0.16
CA VAL A 122 -5.17 22.29 1.06
C VAL A 122 -4.28 22.33 2.32
N ARG A 123 -2.98 22.58 2.15
CA ARG A 123 -1.99 22.72 3.23
C ARG A 123 -2.14 24.00 4.04
N GLY A 124 -2.87 24.99 3.54
CA GLY A 124 -3.04 26.31 4.18
C GLY A 124 -1.86 27.26 3.94
N GLU A 125 -0.97 26.93 3.00
CA GLU A 125 0.15 27.76 2.57
C GLU A 125 -0.30 28.93 1.68
N GLN A 126 -1.46 28.79 1.02
CA GLN A 126 -2.09 29.84 0.23
C GLN A 126 -3.55 30.06 0.65
N MET A 127 -4.00 31.31 0.59
CA MET A 127 -5.39 31.68 0.81
C MET A 127 -6.32 31.00 -0.22
N PRO A 128 -7.52 30.54 0.18
CA PRO A 128 -8.59 30.15 -0.75
C PRO A 128 -8.80 31.17 -1.88
N GLN A 129 -9.05 30.69 -3.08
CA GLN A 129 -9.38 31.55 -4.23
C GLN A 129 -10.71 32.28 -4.07
N GLN A 130 -11.60 31.73 -3.24
CA GLN A 130 -12.90 32.28 -2.93
C GLN A 130 -13.18 32.04 -1.44
N TRP A 131 -13.58 33.09 -0.73
CA TRP A 131 -14.10 32.99 0.65
C TRP A 131 -15.54 32.49 0.68
N ASN A 132 -16.24 32.62 -0.45
CA ASN A 132 -17.64 32.27 -0.58
C ASN A 132 -17.81 30.77 -0.80
N ARG A 133 -18.97 30.25 -0.39
CA ARG A 133 -19.41 28.90 -0.71
C ARG A 133 -19.45 28.71 -2.23
N GLU A 134 -19.23 27.48 -2.67
CA GLU A 134 -19.51 27.09 -4.06
C GLU A 134 -20.99 27.36 -4.38
N PRO A 135 -21.38 27.48 -5.67
CA PRO A 135 -22.76 27.78 -6.07
C PRO A 135 -23.82 26.82 -5.49
N ASP A 136 -23.42 25.61 -5.09
CA ASP A 136 -24.27 24.61 -4.44
C ASP A 136 -24.31 24.73 -2.90
N GLY A 137 -23.73 25.79 -2.34
CA GLY A 137 -23.67 26.06 -0.91
C GLY A 137 -22.60 25.25 -0.16
N ARG A 138 -21.77 24.46 -0.85
CA ARG A 138 -20.67 23.72 -0.23
C ARG A 138 -19.47 24.62 0.07
N LEU A 139 -18.64 24.15 0.99
CA LEU A 139 -17.32 24.76 1.22
C LEU A 139 -16.44 24.55 -0.01
N PRO A 140 -15.47 25.45 -0.28
CA PRO A 140 -14.47 25.22 -1.31
C PRO A 140 -13.80 23.85 -1.15
N VAL A 141 -13.52 23.18 -2.28
CA VAL A 141 -12.94 21.83 -2.30
C VAL A 141 -11.69 21.68 -1.40
N ASP A 142 -10.82 22.69 -1.36
CA ASP A 142 -9.60 22.69 -0.54
C ASP A 142 -9.92 22.59 0.95
N GLU A 143 -10.98 23.29 1.40
CA GLU A 143 -11.44 23.23 2.79
C GLU A 143 -12.13 21.91 3.10
N ARG A 144 -12.90 21.36 2.16
CA ARG A 144 -13.53 20.05 2.30
C ARG A 144 -12.49 18.95 2.46
N ILE A 145 -11.45 18.97 1.63
CA ILE A 145 -10.30 18.04 1.76
C ILE A 145 -9.65 18.22 3.13
N ARG A 146 -9.34 19.46 3.55
CA ARG A 146 -8.71 19.71 4.85
C ARG A 146 -9.56 19.20 6.02
N LYS A 147 -10.88 19.41 5.96
CA LYS A 147 -11.81 18.89 6.97
C LYS A 147 -11.81 17.37 7.00
N LEU A 148 -11.88 16.71 5.84
CA LEU A 148 -11.81 15.25 5.75
C LEU A 148 -10.50 14.71 6.35
N LEU A 149 -9.37 15.29 5.97
CA LEU A 149 -8.05 14.84 6.43
C LEU A 149 -7.84 15.03 7.95
N ARG A 150 -8.64 15.87 8.61
CA ARG A 150 -8.63 16.08 10.07
C ARG A 150 -9.61 15.19 10.83
N LEU A 151 -10.45 14.42 10.15
CA LEU A 151 -11.38 13.52 10.82
C LEU A 151 -10.62 12.42 11.59
N PRO A 152 -11.19 11.91 12.69
CA PRO A 152 -10.62 10.77 13.41
C PRO A 152 -10.45 9.55 12.49
N ARG A 153 -9.29 8.91 12.58
CA ARG A 153 -8.90 7.79 11.72
C ARG A 153 -9.02 6.48 12.50
N GLY A 154 -9.64 5.47 11.88
CA GLY A 154 -9.62 4.09 12.34
C GLY A 154 -8.35 3.36 11.88
N ALA A 155 -7.77 3.77 10.76
CA ALA A 155 -6.47 3.31 10.29
C ALA A 155 -5.88 4.29 9.27
N GLU A 156 -4.57 4.25 9.08
CA GLU A 156 -3.87 5.08 8.10
C GLU A 156 -2.54 4.48 7.68
N GLY A 157 -2.04 4.89 6.52
CA GLY A 157 -0.72 4.49 6.07
C GLY A 157 -0.36 4.99 4.69
N GLN A 158 0.65 4.36 4.10
CA GLN A 158 1.20 4.70 2.80
C GLN A 158 1.44 3.45 1.95
N LEU A 159 1.28 3.61 0.64
CA LEU A 159 1.74 2.72 -0.39
C LEU A 159 2.88 3.41 -1.15
N VAL A 160 3.94 2.67 -1.41
CA VAL A 160 5.04 3.06 -2.29
C VAL A 160 5.07 2.05 -3.44
N ILE A 161 4.86 2.53 -4.65
CA ILE A 161 4.78 1.71 -5.86
C ILE A 161 5.94 2.07 -6.76
N GLU A 162 6.81 1.11 -7.01
CA GLU A 162 8.04 1.24 -7.79
C GLU A 162 7.94 0.29 -8.99
N THR A 163 8.30 0.79 -10.17
CA THR A 163 8.32 0.03 -11.43
C THR A 163 9.67 0.20 -12.09
N ARG A 164 10.10 -0.76 -12.91
CA ARG A 164 11.41 -0.69 -13.58
C ARG A 164 12.53 -0.57 -12.55
N VAL A 165 12.42 -1.41 -11.51
CA VAL A 165 13.36 -1.43 -10.37
C VAL A 165 14.73 -1.98 -10.77
N ASP A 166 14.75 -2.74 -11.87
CA ASP A 166 15.91 -3.32 -12.54
C ASP A 166 16.58 -2.37 -13.54
N GLU A 167 15.95 -1.23 -13.89
CA GLU A 167 16.53 -0.23 -14.80
C GLU A 167 17.44 0.77 -14.08
N GLN A 168 18.41 1.35 -14.81
CA GLN A 168 19.23 2.47 -14.35
C GLN A 168 19.06 3.70 -15.26
N PRO A 169 18.61 4.86 -14.74
CA PRO A 169 18.11 5.06 -13.38
C PRO A 169 16.74 4.42 -13.18
N ALA A 170 16.48 3.90 -11.98
CA ALA A 170 15.16 3.37 -11.63
C ALA A 170 14.09 4.45 -11.74
N ALA A 171 12.86 4.06 -12.11
CA ALA A 171 11.77 5.02 -12.17
C ALA A 171 11.43 5.56 -10.75
N PRO A 172 11.05 6.83 -10.62
CA PRO A 172 10.68 7.37 -9.32
C PRO A 172 9.48 6.63 -8.75
N GLY A 173 9.54 6.32 -7.45
CA GLY A 173 8.44 5.70 -6.71
C GLY A 173 7.20 6.60 -6.70
N ARG A 174 6.03 5.98 -6.83
CA ARG A 174 4.73 6.65 -6.69
C ARG A 174 4.21 6.43 -5.28
N TYR A 175 3.87 7.51 -4.60
CA TYR A 175 3.42 7.51 -3.22
C TYR A 175 1.92 7.75 -3.16
N LEU A 176 1.21 6.90 -2.42
CA LEU A 176 -0.20 7.05 -2.10
C LEU A 176 -0.37 6.93 -0.61
N SER A 177 -1.00 7.90 0.03
CA SER A 177 -1.50 7.70 1.39
C SER A 177 -2.86 7.03 1.33
N TRP A 178 -3.18 6.21 2.32
CA TRP A 178 -4.52 5.70 2.55
C TRP A 178 -4.96 6.06 3.96
N ILE A 179 -6.23 6.41 4.11
CA ILE A 179 -6.85 6.70 5.40
C ILE A 179 -8.20 6.01 5.47
N ASP A 180 -8.52 5.47 6.63
CA ASP A 180 -9.83 4.93 6.97
C ASP A 180 -10.45 5.86 8.00
N VAL A 181 -11.44 6.64 7.61
CA VAL A 181 -12.18 7.52 8.53
C VAL A 181 -13.12 6.67 9.37
N ALA A 182 -13.09 6.90 10.69
CA ALA A 182 -13.87 6.13 11.65
C ALA A 182 -15.39 6.19 11.35
N PRO A 183 -16.14 5.09 11.60
CA PRO A 183 -17.56 5.02 11.32
C PRO A 183 -18.39 6.01 12.16
N GLY A 184 -19.61 6.30 11.71
CA GLY A 184 -20.54 7.17 12.44
C GLY A 184 -20.30 8.68 12.22
N ARG A 185 -19.48 9.04 11.23
CA ARG A 185 -19.22 10.42 10.82
C ARG A 185 -19.54 10.60 9.34
N TYR A 186 -19.90 11.82 8.94
CA TYR A 186 -19.81 12.20 7.53
C TYR A 186 -18.35 12.06 7.08
N GLY A 187 -18.12 11.46 5.92
CA GLY A 187 -16.79 11.11 5.46
C GLY A 187 -16.32 9.73 5.90
N SER A 188 -17.20 8.84 6.41
CA SER A 188 -16.78 7.50 6.87
C SER A 188 -16.30 6.64 5.71
N GLY A 189 -15.30 5.80 5.96
CA GLY A 189 -14.77 4.85 4.99
C GLY A 189 -13.35 5.18 4.52
N ARG A 190 -12.89 4.44 3.52
CA ARG A 190 -11.52 4.50 3.01
C ARG A 190 -11.35 5.50 1.89
N TYR A 191 -10.25 6.23 1.95
CA TYR A 191 -9.78 7.14 0.90
C TYR A 191 -8.32 6.87 0.56
N LEU A 192 -7.99 7.06 -0.72
CA LEU A 192 -6.63 7.20 -1.20
C LEU A 192 -6.35 8.69 -1.42
N VAL A 193 -5.18 9.12 -0.98
CA VAL A 193 -4.71 10.50 -1.09
C VAL A 193 -3.40 10.51 -1.84
N GLU A 194 -3.36 11.23 -2.95
CA GLU A 194 -2.17 11.41 -3.78
C GLU A 194 -1.91 12.90 -3.95
N VAL A 195 -0.64 13.29 -3.93
CA VAL A 195 -0.22 14.61 -4.43
C VAL A 195 0.41 14.38 -5.79
N ARG A 196 -0.15 15.02 -6.83
CA ARG A 196 0.34 14.91 -8.20
C ARG A 196 0.46 16.30 -8.79
N ASN A 197 1.68 16.69 -9.17
CA ASN A 197 2.03 18.07 -9.48
C ASN A 197 1.64 18.94 -8.27
N ASP A 198 0.76 19.91 -8.46
CA ASP A 198 0.25 20.77 -7.40
C ASP A 198 -1.15 20.37 -6.92
N ASP A 199 -1.70 19.21 -7.31
CA ASP A 199 -3.04 18.79 -6.90
C ASP A 199 -3.00 17.72 -5.80
N THR A 200 -3.79 17.93 -4.76
CA THR A 200 -4.16 16.90 -3.78
C THR A 200 -5.42 16.21 -4.27
N ILE A 201 -5.30 14.93 -4.60
CA ILE A 201 -6.37 14.08 -5.10
C ILE A 201 -6.82 13.17 -3.97
N VAL A 202 -8.11 13.24 -3.62
CA VAL A 202 -8.76 12.35 -2.66
C VAL A 202 -9.76 11.47 -3.41
N LEU A 203 -9.58 10.15 -3.32
CA LEU A 203 -10.40 9.15 -4.00
C LEU A 203 -11.00 8.19 -2.98
N PRO A 204 -12.33 8.13 -2.82
CA PRO A 204 -12.98 7.02 -2.13
C PRO A 204 -12.56 5.69 -2.73
N ALA A 205 -12.16 4.73 -1.89
CA ALA A 205 -11.67 3.46 -2.38
C ALA A 205 -12.16 2.29 -1.53
N ASP A 206 -12.95 1.43 -2.14
CA ASP A 206 -13.15 0.07 -1.66
C ASP A 206 -11.97 -0.83 -2.10
N LEU A 207 -12.05 -2.12 -1.75
CA LEU A 207 -11.03 -3.10 -2.09
C LEU A 207 -10.80 -3.22 -3.62
N PRO A 208 -11.83 -3.35 -4.48
CA PRO A 208 -11.66 -3.33 -5.93
C PRO A 208 -11.01 -2.05 -6.47
N THR A 209 -11.43 -0.87 -5.98
CA THR A 209 -10.89 0.42 -6.41
C THR A 209 -9.41 0.54 -6.04
N LEU A 210 -9.04 0.13 -4.83
CA LEU A 210 -7.64 0.10 -4.40
C LEU A 210 -6.81 -0.86 -5.27
N ALA A 211 -7.29 -2.08 -5.48
CA ALA A 211 -6.61 -3.07 -6.31
C ALA A 211 -6.40 -2.54 -7.75
N SER A 212 -7.42 -1.92 -8.34
CA SER A 212 -7.33 -1.30 -9.67
C SER A 212 -6.34 -0.12 -9.69
N THR A 213 -6.36 0.72 -8.66
CA THR A 213 -5.44 1.86 -8.49
C THR A 213 -3.98 1.42 -8.41
N ILE A 214 -3.72 0.32 -7.69
CA ILE A 214 -2.41 -0.32 -7.60
C ILE A 214 -2.05 -0.89 -8.98
N ALA A 215 -2.92 -1.71 -9.58
CA ALA A 215 -2.70 -2.36 -10.88
C ALA A 215 -2.29 -1.38 -11.98
N ALA A 216 -3.02 -0.27 -12.09
CA ALA A 216 -2.75 0.79 -13.05
C ALA A 216 -1.36 1.43 -12.87
N ARG A 217 -0.87 1.53 -11.63
CA ARG A 217 0.45 2.10 -11.32
C ARG A 217 1.59 1.11 -11.52
N ILE A 218 1.36 -0.18 -11.28
CA ILE A 218 2.36 -1.22 -11.61
C ILE A 218 2.40 -1.55 -13.11
N GLY A 219 1.35 -1.19 -13.86
CA GLY A 219 1.24 -1.51 -15.29
C GLY A 219 0.77 -2.94 -15.58
N VAL A 220 0.14 -3.60 -14.62
CA VAL A 220 -0.49 -4.92 -14.82
C VAL A 220 -1.96 -4.73 -15.23
N GLY A 221 -2.42 -5.50 -16.23
CA GLY A 221 -3.80 -5.41 -16.75
C GLY A 221 -3.99 -4.57 -18.02
N ARG A 222 -2.94 -3.93 -18.55
CA ARG A 222 -2.96 -3.43 -19.94
C ARG A 222 -2.64 -4.58 -20.90
N VAL A 223 -3.66 -5.22 -21.45
CA VAL A 223 -3.50 -5.97 -22.69
C VAL A 223 -3.06 -4.95 -23.74
N LYS A 224 -1.81 -5.04 -24.20
CA LYS A 224 -1.43 -4.37 -25.45
C LYS A 224 -2.27 -5.06 -26.54
N GLU A 225 -3.30 -4.39 -27.04
CA GLU A 225 -3.76 -4.65 -28.40
C GLU A 225 -2.56 -4.41 -29.30
N ARG A 226 -1.86 -5.50 -29.63
CA ARG A 226 -0.96 -5.52 -30.77
C ARG A 226 -1.86 -5.46 -32.00
N THR A 227 -2.07 -4.25 -32.51
CA THR A 227 -2.52 -4.04 -33.88
C THR A 227 -1.61 -4.85 -34.78
N ARG A 228 -2.20 -5.81 -35.49
CA ARG A 228 -1.55 -6.57 -36.56
C ARG A 228 -1.38 -5.68 -37.79
#